data_AF-A0A830ZZN7-F1
#
_entry.id   AF-A0A830ZZN7-F1
#
_cell.length_a   1.000
_cell.length_b   1.000
_cell.length_c   1.000
_cell.angle_alpha   90.00
_cell.angle_beta   90.00
_cell.angle_gamma   90.00
#
_symmetry.space_group_name_H-M   'P 1'
#
loop_
_entity.id
_entity.type
_entity.pdbx_description
1 polymer ?
#
loop_
_entity_poly.entity_id
_entity_poly.type
_entity_poly.pdbx_seq_one_letter_code
_entity_poly.pdbx_strand_id
1 'polypeptide(L)'
;MHQWGILALTLALLTGCGTANLPENLAADQTTAPLAVLEGEELSPDGQFEVQIVGASNIVNGIQIPEKIQVVDQETGEVMWEDRGWGTQSVLWSPDSHYLALAYGACTWQAVHIIETDTWTVWDFTLPDGSPIPEHVALPHDQPWGVWEKNFGMPEEDYALILTVGRGGDREHTYHCSFLLDGGQLIGNPLEQTSEVLSDRYDFDHDGTAERTALVTLWEPEREQAAWYKLQVTTADGGLLWSQTAAEYHVGWTSVFAYREDGTDYLLRYNPWMGQGNARYHYQIFSLDRAGQESILREHGVEFDINFGSPVHESFDAIEIAAFLEETHGYLNDSTLLVTTEGGTLRTGGSGAEFQEDMEFWNESCPYEETKSLEDNLRNYEAWATKNQK
;
A
#
# COMPACT_ATOMS: atom_id res chain seq x y z
N MET A 1 -33.77 -45.73 44.43
CA MET A 1 -32.75 -45.74 45.50
C MET A 1 -32.33 -44.30 45.72
N HIS A 2 -32.62 -43.77 46.92
CA HIS A 2 -32.04 -42.63 47.68
C HIS A 2 -31.73 -41.30 46.92
N GLN A 3 -32.00 -40.08 47.39
CA GLN A 3 -32.51 -39.45 48.63
C GLN A 3 -32.67 -37.94 48.23
N TRP A 4 -33.85 -37.31 48.21
CA TRP A 4 -34.47 -36.44 49.24
C TRP A 4 -33.63 -35.28 49.85
N GLY A 5 -34.21 -34.06 49.75
CA GLY A 5 -33.98 -32.86 50.59
C GLY A 5 -34.15 -31.55 49.79
N ILE A 6 -35.34 -31.01 49.51
CA ILE A 6 -36.27 -30.15 50.30
C ILE A 6 -35.60 -28.98 51.05
N LEU A 7 -35.91 -27.73 50.65
CA LEU A 7 -36.57 -26.63 51.41
C LEU A 7 -36.46 -25.34 50.55
N ALA A 8 -37.53 -24.73 50.03
CA ALA A 8 -38.69 -24.05 50.62
C ALA A 8 -38.57 -22.51 50.52
N LEU A 9 -39.63 -21.94 49.94
CA LEU A 9 -40.00 -20.52 49.77
C LEU A 9 -39.67 -19.59 50.94
N THR A 10 -39.43 -18.31 50.63
CA THR A 10 -40.28 -17.21 51.14
C THR A 10 -40.22 -15.98 50.22
N LEU A 11 -41.34 -15.71 49.55
CA LEU A 11 -41.69 -14.41 48.97
C LEU A 11 -42.40 -13.62 50.08
N ALA A 12 -41.84 -12.49 50.50
CA ALA A 12 -42.49 -11.59 51.45
C ALA A 12 -42.87 -10.29 50.72
N LEU A 13 -44.16 -10.15 50.42
CA LEU A 13 -44.81 -8.87 50.13
C LEU A 13 -45.19 -8.23 51.46
N LEU A 14 -44.66 -7.03 51.73
CA LEU A 14 -45.22 -6.12 52.73
C LEU A 14 -45.27 -4.71 52.14
N THR A 15 -46.49 -4.29 51.86
CA THR A 15 -46.90 -2.90 51.67
C THR A 15 -46.67 -2.11 52.95
N GLY A 16 -45.91 -1.02 52.86
CA GLY A 16 -45.79 -0.01 53.92
C GLY A 16 -45.68 1.37 53.29
N CYS A 17 -46.75 2.16 53.37
CA CYS A 17 -46.68 3.61 53.17
C CYS A 17 -45.88 4.21 54.33
N GLY A 18 -44.76 4.84 54.00
CA GLY A 18 -43.95 5.61 54.95
C GLY A 18 -42.89 6.38 54.19
N THR A 19 -43.00 7.71 54.20
CA THR A 19 -41.93 8.61 53.80
C THR A 19 -40.71 8.35 54.69
N ALA A 20 -39.73 7.61 54.19
CA ALA A 20 -38.45 7.40 54.83
C ALA A 20 -37.36 7.76 53.82
N ASN A 21 -36.53 8.72 54.22
CA ASN A 21 -35.41 9.26 53.45
C ASN A 21 -34.63 8.15 52.75
N LEU A 22 -34.44 8.32 51.43
CA LEU A 22 -33.41 7.58 50.69
C LEU A 22 -32.07 7.79 51.40
N PRO A 23 -31.29 6.74 51.69
CA PRO A 23 -29.93 6.92 52.15
C PRO A 23 -29.15 7.66 51.06
N GLU A 24 -28.67 8.87 51.36
CA GLU A 24 -27.51 9.46 50.71
C GLU A 24 -26.30 8.58 50.99
N ASN A 25 -26.15 7.48 50.26
CA ASN A 25 -24.88 6.85 49.94
C ASN A 25 -25.09 5.65 49.02
N LEU A 26 -25.24 5.94 47.74
CA LEU A 26 -24.68 5.09 46.68
C LEU A 26 -23.62 5.92 45.95
N ALA A 27 -22.68 6.49 46.71
CA ALA A 27 -21.35 6.66 46.15
C ALA A 27 -20.79 5.25 46.01
N ALA A 28 -21.04 4.62 44.86
CA ALA A 28 -20.24 3.48 44.45
C ALA A 28 -18.77 3.92 44.57
N ASP A 29 -17.98 3.12 45.26
CA ASP A 29 -16.56 3.35 45.48
C ASP A 29 -15.89 3.62 44.11
N GLN A 30 -15.61 4.89 43.83
CA GLN A 30 -15.12 5.37 42.53
C GLN A 30 -13.66 4.93 42.25
N THR A 31 -13.09 4.07 43.10
CA THR A 31 -11.67 3.67 43.06
C THR A 31 -11.42 2.23 42.61
N THR A 32 -12.45 1.49 42.16
CA THR A 32 -12.31 0.05 41.82
C THR A 32 -12.34 -0.29 40.33
N ALA A 33 -12.72 0.64 39.46
CA ALA A 33 -12.68 0.43 38.01
C ALA A 33 -11.24 0.59 37.47
N PRO A 34 -10.77 -0.29 36.57
CA PRO A 34 -9.44 -0.15 35.97
C PRO A 34 -9.35 1.12 35.11
N LEU A 35 -8.17 1.74 35.08
CA LEU A 35 -7.85 2.83 34.15
C LEU A 35 -7.77 2.29 32.71
N ALA A 36 -8.27 3.06 31.75
CA ALA A 36 -8.12 2.73 30.34
C ALA A 36 -6.62 2.63 30.00
N VAL A 37 -6.27 1.56 29.30
CA VAL A 37 -4.88 1.22 28.98
C VAL A 37 -4.45 1.94 27.71
N LEU A 38 -3.19 2.35 27.65
CA LEU A 38 -2.52 2.71 26.41
C LEU A 38 -1.94 1.44 25.79
N GLU A 39 -2.37 1.12 24.57
CA GLU A 39 -1.87 -0.04 23.83
C GLU A 39 -0.86 0.40 22.76
N GLY A 40 0.01 -0.51 22.34
CA GLY A 40 0.96 -0.25 21.24
C GLY A 40 2.32 0.27 21.73
N GLU A 41 2.92 1.17 20.96
CA GLU A 41 4.31 1.59 21.09
C GLU A 41 4.43 2.88 21.90
N GLU A 42 4.68 2.76 23.20
CA GLU A 42 4.80 3.92 24.09
C GLU A 42 6.05 4.77 23.80
N LEU A 43 7.15 4.18 23.33
CA LEU A 43 8.41 4.87 23.06
C LEU A 43 8.66 4.96 21.54
N SER A 44 9.09 6.13 21.06
CA SER A 44 9.51 6.31 19.67
C SER A 44 10.73 5.43 19.33
N PRO A 45 10.90 4.98 18.07
CA PRO A 45 12.03 4.15 17.66
C PRO A 45 13.41 4.73 17.96
N ASP A 46 13.56 6.06 17.92
CA ASP A 46 14.80 6.75 18.28
C ASP A 46 14.97 6.98 19.80
N GLY A 47 13.94 6.68 20.59
CA GLY A 47 13.89 6.84 22.05
C GLY A 47 13.72 8.28 22.53
N GLN A 48 13.47 9.25 21.64
CA GLN A 48 13.33 10.66 22.01
C GLN A 48 12.00 10.96 22.71
N PHE A 49 10.91 10.32 22.28
CA PHE A 49 9.56 10.65 22.72
C PHE A 49 8.87 9.46 23.39
N GLU A 50 8.16 9.72 24.50
CA GLU A 50 7.32 8.73 25.18
C GLU A 50 5.87 9.22 25.23
N VAL A 51 4.95 8.34 24.85
CA VAL A 51 3.52 8.51 25.00
C VAL A 51 3.11 7.98 26.37
N GLN A 52 2.48 8.84 27.18
CA GLN A 52 2.02 8.47 28.52
C GLN A 52 0.58 8.93 28.77
N ILE A 53 -0.09 8.23 29.68
CA ILE A 53 -1.42 8.59 30.17
C ILE A 53 -1.32 9.16 31.57
N VAL A 54 -2.06 10.24 31.84
CA VAL A 54 -1.95 10.97 33.10
C VAL A 54 -3.32 11.12 33.76
N GLY A 55 -3.34 10.88 35.07
CA GLY A 55 -4.52 11.06 35.92
C GLY A 55 -5.62 10.04 35.67
N ALA A 56 -6.70 10.16 36.43
CA ALA A 56 -7.91 9.37 36.27
C ALA A 56 -9.12 10.28 36.49
N SER A 57 -10.04 10.27 35.53
CA SER A 57 -11.24 11.09 35.50
C SER A 57 -12.49 10.24 35.79
N ASN A 58 -13.59 10.48 35.09
CA ASN A 58 -14.85 9.78 35.30
C ASN A 58 -14.79 8.32 34.84
N ILE A 59 -15.67 7.51 35.43
CA ILE A 59 -15.88 6.11 35.00
C ILE A 59 -16.92 6.11 33.88
N VAL A 60 -16.56 5.54 32.72
CA VAL A 60 -17.46 5.31 31.59
C VAL A 60 -17.46 3.82 31.29
N ASN A 61 -18.65 3.20 31.27
CA ASN A 61 -18.83 1.77 31.00
C ASN A 61 -17.93 0.84 31.84
N GLY A 62 -17.68 1.22 33.10
CA GLY A 62 -16.89 0.43 34.04
C GLY A 62 -15.37 0.59 33.95
N ILE A 63 -14.89 1.55 33.15
CA ILE A 63 -13.47 1.90 32.99
C ILE A 63 -13.25 3.35 33.41
N GLN A 64 -12.20 3.63 34.19
CA GLN A 64 -11.74 4.99 34.47
C GLN A 64 -11.05 5.57 33.23
N ILE A 65 -11.46 6.77 32.81
CA ILE A 65 -10.86 7.44 31.65
C ILE A 65 -9.67 8.29 32.13
N PRO A 66 -8.47 8.22 31.50
CA PRO A 66 -7.37 9.09 31.86
C PRO A 66 -7.74 10.56 31.69
N GLU A 67 -7.16 11.45 32.50
CA GLU A 67 -7.40 12.89 32.30
C GLU A 67 -6.75 13.37 31.00
N LYS A 68 -5.55 12.85 30.71
CA LYS A 68 -4.76 13.23 29.54
C LYS A 68 -4.03 12.04 28.91
N ILE A 69 -3.73 12.20 27.63
CA ILE A 69 -2.66 11.51 26.93
C ILE A 69 -1.63 12.57 26.49
N GLN A 70 -0.35 12.27 26.63
CA GLN A 70 0.74 13.22 26.38
C GLN A 70 1.86 12.54 25.62
N VAL A 71 2.51 13.28 24.73
CA VAL A 71 3.83 12.95 24.19
C VAL A 71 4.85 13.82 24.90
N VAL A 72 5.87 13.19 25.49
CA VAL A 72 6.88 13.85 26.32
C VAL A 72 8.26 13.57 25.75
N ASP A 73 9.08 14.61 25.67
CA ASP A 73 10.50 14.47 25.35
C ASP A 73 11.23 13.83 26.54
N GLN A 74 11.88 12.68 26.30
CA GLN A 74 12.53 11.86 27.34
C GLN A 74 13.71 12.55 27.99
N GLU A 75 14.44 13.41 27.27
CA GLU A 75 15.63 14.06 27.80
C GLU A 75 15.25 15.21 28.74
N THR A 76 14.26 16.00 28.34
CA THR A 76 13.89 17.25 29.02
C THR A 76 12.71 17.08 29.99
N GLY A 77 11.85 16.09 29.76
CA GLY A 77 10.56 15.94 30.41
C GLY A 77 9.52 16.97 29.97
N GLU A 78 9.75 17.69 28.88
CA GLU A 78 8.80 18.66 28.32
C GLU A 78 7.64 17.95 27.63
N VAL A 79 6.42 18.43 27.86
CA VAL A 79 5.23 17.94 27.15
C VAL A 79 5.19 18.60 25.78
N MET A 80 5.42 17.80 24.75
CA MET A 80 5.49 18.26 23.37
C MET A 80 4.11 18.36 22.73
N TRP A 81 3.23 17.41 23.07
CA TRP A 81 1.85 17.37 22.62
C TRP A 81 0.95 16.79 23.71
N GLU A 82 -0.28 17.28 23.83
CA GLU A 82 -1.27 16.71 24.75
C GLU A 82 -2.71 16.79 24.21
N ASP A 83 -3.51 15.81 24.62
CA ASP A 83 -4.96 15.82 24.47
C ASP A 83 -5.61 15.15 25.70
N ARG A 84 -6.94 15.13 25.76
CA ARG A 84 -7.69 14.36 26.76
C ARG A 84 -7.47 12.86 26.59
N GLY A 85 -7.57 12.10 27.68
CA GLY A 85 -7.57 10.64 27.62
C GLY A 85 -8.87 10.05 27.06
N TRP A 86 -8.80 8.82 26.55
CA TRP A 86 -9.91 8.15 25.88
C TRP A 86 -10.23 6.77 26.47
N GLY A 87 -11.42 6.24 26.15
CA GLY A 87 -11.85 4.92 26.65
C GLY A 87 -11.12 3.75 26.00
N THR A 88 -10.68 3.95 24.77
CA THR A 88 -9.72 3.11 24.06
C THR A 88 -8.68 4.02 23.43
N GLN A 89 -7.41 3.63 23.48
CA GLN A 89 -6.31 4.40 22.89
C GLN A 89 -5.12 3.47 22.60
N SER A 90 -4.59 3.57 21.39
CA SER A 90 -3.49 2.76 20.90
C SER A 90 -2.59 3.59 19.99
N VAL A 91 -1.28 3.40 20.10
CA VAL A 91 -0.28 4.19 19.37
C VAL A 91 0.66 3.32 18.54
N LEU A 92 1.06 3.85 17.39
CA LEU A 92 2.07 3.30 16.49
C LEU A 92 3.00 4.41 16.01
N TRP A 93 4.31 4.19 16.08
CA TRP A 93 5.30 5.11 15.56
C TRP A 93 5.75 4.73 14.16
N SER A 94 5.96 5.73 13.30
CA SER A 94 6.67 5.48 12.05
C SER A 94 8.11 5.05 12.37
N PRO A 95 8.74 4.17 11.56
CA PRO A 95 10.06 3.64 11.87
C PRO A 95 11.18 4.68 12.01
N ASP A 96 11.01 5.86 11.41
CA ASP A 96 11.92 7.01 11.51
C ASP A 96 11.54 7.99 12.62
N SER A 97 10.52 7.67 13.43
CA SER A 97 9.97 8.51 14.51
C SER A 97 9.35 9.83 14.05
N HIS A 98 9.16 10.06 12.75
CA HIS A 98 8.61 11.30 12.19
C HIS A 98 7.10 11.46 12.46
N TYR A 99 6.38 10.34 12.55
CA TYR A 99 4.94 10.33 12.77
C TYR A 99 4.55 9.43 13.92
N LEU A 100 3.51 9.87 14.65
CA LEU A 100 2.78 9.09 15.63
C LEU A 100 1.33 8.94 15.16
N ALA A 101 0.88 7.71 14.95
CA ALA A 101 -0.52 7.41 14.74
C ALA A 101 -1.16 7.04 16.09
N LEU A 102 -2.21 7.76 16.49
CA LEU A 102 -2.99 7.51 17.69
C LEU A 102 -4.42 7.11 17.28
N ALA A 103 -4.74 5.82 17.41
CA ALA A 103 -6.10 5.33 17.33
C ALA A 103 -6.77 5.50 18.70
N TYR A 104 -7.95 6.13 18.75
CA TYR A 104 -8.66 6.37 20.00
C TYR A 104 -10.17 6.29 19.82
N GLY A 105 -10.92 6.18 20.93
CA GLY A 105 -12.37 6.06 20.82
C GLY A 105 -13.14 5.80 22.10
N ALA A 106 -14.40 5.42 21.89
CA ALA A 106 -15.32 4.95 22.90
C ALA A 106 -16.12 3.74 22.37
N CYS A 107 -17.14 3.29 23.10
CA CYS A 107 -17.82 2.04 22.79
C CYS A 107 -18.51 1.97 21.42
N THR A 108 -18.83 3.10 20.79
CA THR A 108 -19.58 3.15 19.52
C THR A 108 -18.85 3.88 18.41
N TRP A 109 -17.69 4.46 18.65
CA TRP A 109 -16.97 5.23 17.66
C TRP A 109 -15.47 5.14 17.91
N GLN A 110 -14.70 5.22 16.83
CA GLN A 110 -13.24 5.30 16.85
C GLN A 110 -12.77 6.34 15.84
N ALA A 111 -11.59 6.88 16.07
CA ALA A 111 -10.93 7.86 15.24
C ALA A 111 -9.42 7.62 15.29
N VAL A 112 -8.69 8.26 14.36
CA VAL A 112 -7.24 8.17 14.29
C VAL A 112 -6.69 9.58 14.10
N HIS A 113 -5.75 9.96 14.95
CA HIS A 113 -4.88 11.13 14.74
C HIS A 113 -3.57 10.68 14.14
N ILE A 114 -3.08 11.43 13.16
CA ILE A 114 -1.68 11.36 12.73
C ILE A 114 -1.00 12.64 13.17
N ILE A 115 0.09 12.50 13.92
CA ILE A 115 0.81 13.59 14.54
C ILE A 115 2.21 13.60 13.94
N GLU A 116 2.58 14.71 13.30
CA GLU A 116 3.93 14.95 12.77
C GLU A 116 4.80 15.58 13.88
N THR A 117 6.03 15.11 14.07
CA THR A 117 6.78 15.34 15.31
C THR A 117 7.71 16.54 15.32
N ASP A 118 8.09 17.09 14.16
CA ASP A 118 8.90 18.31 14.10
C ASP A 118 8.08 19.54 14.48
N THR A 119 6.80 19.57 14.07
CA THR A 119 5.90 20.71 14.30
C THR A 119 4.74 20.40 15.23
N TRP A 120 4.55 19.13 15.62
CA TRP A 120 3.43 18.66 16.45
C TRP A 120 2.07 18.98 15.85
N THR A 121 2.02 19.04 14.51
CA THR A 121 0.77 19.24 13.77
C THR A 121 0.02 17.94 13.64
N VAL A 122 -1.32 18.05 13.68
CA VAL A 122 -2.21 16.89 13.70
C VAL A 122 -3.09 16.90 12.47
N TRP A 123 -3.21 15.74 11.85
CA TRP A 123 -4.25 15.42 10.89
C TRP A 123 -5.22 14.39 11.48
N ASP A 124 -6.50 14.72 11.44
CA ASP A 124 -7.58 13.78 11.77
C ASP A 124 -7.87 12.90 10.55
N PHE A 125 -7.75 11.58 10.71
CA PHE A 125 -8.10 10.67 9.63
C PHE A 125 -9.56 10.84 9.23
N THR A 126 -9.78 11.02 7.93
CA THR A 126 -11.09 10.95 7.29
C THR A 126 -11.08 9.86 6.23
N LEU A 127 -12.25 9.32 5.91
CA LEU A 127 -12.44 8.52 4.71
C LEU A 127 -12.18 9.37 3.45
N PRO A 128 -11.97 8.74 2.27
CA PRO A 128 -11.70 9.48 1.03
C PRO A 128 -12.77 10.52 0.66
N ASP A 129 -14.01 10.34 1.11
CA ASP A 129 -15.11 11.30 0.93
C ASP A 129 -15.12 12.46 1.95
N GLY A 130 -14.12 12.51 2.83
CA GLY A 130 -13.97 13.50 3.90
C GLY A 130 -14.79 13.22 5.16
N SER A 131 -15.56 12.14 5.20
CA SER A 131 -16.34 11.77 6.39
C SER A 131 -15.48 11.06 7.45
N PRO A 132 -15.83 11.13 8.74
CA PRO A 132 -15.15 10.35 9.77
C PRO A 132 -15.49 8.86 9.66
N ILE A 133 -14.76 8.01 10.38
CA ILE A 133 -15.13 6.60 10.56
C ILE A 133 -16.57 6.52 11.09
N PRO A 134 -17.50 5.78 10.44
CA PRO A 134 -18.87 5.71 10.87
C PRO A 134 -19.04 5.10 12.26
N GLU A 135 -20.06 5.53 13.01
CA GLU A 135 -20.42 4.88 14.27
C GLU A 135 -20.67 3.38 14.06
N HIS A 136 -20.25 2.58 15.04
CA HIS A 136 -20.30 1.12 15.06
C HIS A 136 -19.43 0.42 14.00
N VAL A 137 -18.58 1.16 13.30
CA VAL A 137 -17.43 0.61 12.58
C VAL A 137 -16.23 0.71 13.51
N ALA A 138 -15.54 -0.42 13.70
CA ALA A 138 -14.40 -0.51 14.60
C ALA A 138 -13.15 -0.90 13.80
N LEU A 139 -12.01 -0.38 14.22
CA LEU A 139 -10.69 -0.88 13.88
C LEU A 139 -10.52 -2.33 14.37
N PRO A 140 -9.70 -3.14 13.70
CA PRO A 140 -9.39 -4.49 14.16
C PRO A 140 -8.63 -4.44 15.50
N HIS A 141 -8.86 -5.45 16.36
CA HIS A 141 -8.19 -5.57 17.67
C HIS A 141 -7.32 -6.82 17.77
N ASP A 142 -7.56 -7.82 16.91
CA ASP A 142 -6.83 -9.08 16.82
C ASP A 142 -5.69 -9.04 15.80
N GLN A 143 -5.61 -7.96 15.02
CA GLN A 143 -4.57 -7.66 14.05
C GLN A 143 -4.19 -6.18 14.18
N PRO A 144 -3.00 -5.76 13.71
CA PRO A 144 -2.63 -4.35 13.70
C PRO A 144 -3.70 -3.53 12.94
N TRP A 145 -4.22 -2.50 13.59
CA TRP A 145 -5.15 -1.56 12.94
C TRP A 145 -4.44 -0.67 11.94
N GLY A 146 -3.13 -0.49 12.08
CA GLY A 146 -2.29 0.26 11.17
C GLY A 146 -0.93 -0.41 10.99
N VAL A 147 -0.32 -0.24 9.82
CA VAL A 147 1.07 -0.63 9.54
C VAL A 147 1.74 0.51 8.79
N TRP A 148 2.95 0.88 9.19
CA TRP A 148 3.75 1.87 8.48
C TRP A 148 4.49 1.22 7.30
N GLU A 149 4.30 1.76 6.11
CA GLU A 149 5.01 1.37 4.89
C GLU A 149 5.71 2.60 4.27
N LYS A 150 6.82 2.38 3.55
CA LYS A 150 7.44 3.46 2.77
C LYS A 150 6.51 3.90 1.63
N ASN A 151 6.38 5.22 1.43
CA ASN A 151 5.55 5.84 0.40
C ASN A 151 5.98 5.43 -1.02
N PHE A 152 4.98 5.29 -1.90
CA PHE A 152 5.17 4.95 -3.31
C PHE A 152 5.82 6.06 -4.12
N GLY A 153 6.88 5.74 -4.87
CA GLY A 153 7.34 6.59 -5.97
C GLY A 153 7.79 8.00 -5.59
N MET A 154 7.93 8.29 -4.29
CA MET A 154 8.41 9.56 -3.78
C MET A 154 9.94 9.49 -3.63
N PRO A 155 10.68 10.54 -4.03
CA PRO A 155 12.14 10.55 -3.99
C PRO A 155 12.71 10.62 -2.57
N GLU A 156 11.89 10.95 -1.57
CA GLU A 156 12.25 10.97 -0.15
C GLU A 156 11.64 9.75 0.55
N GLU A 157 12.40 9.12 1.45
CA GLU A 157 11.97 7.95 2.25
C GLU A 157 10.91 8.35 3.29
N ASP A 158 9.74 8.77 2.82
CA ASP A 158 8.61 9.13 3.68
C ASP A 158 7.73 7.90 3.93
N TYR A 159 6.97 7.89 5.03
CA TYR A 159 6.10 6.78 5.41
C TYR A 159 4.62 7.10 5.18
N ALA A 160 3.87 6.09 4.76
CA ALA A 160 2.42 6.07 4.78
C ALA A 160 1.91 5.14 5.88
N LEU A 161 0.75 5.47 6.43
CA LEU A 161 0.01 4.55 7.28
C LEU A 161 -0.96 3.73 6.42
N ILE A 162 -0.79 2.42 6.41
CA ILE A 162 -1.76 1.46 5.90
C ILE A 162 -2.77 1.19 7.00
N LEU A 163 -3.88 1.92 7.00
CA LEU A 163 -4.93 1.86 8.02
C LEU A 163 -6.02 0.87 7.62
N THR A 164 -6.37 -0.04 8.51
CA THR A 164 -7.50 -0.96 8.34
C THR A 164 -8.69 -0.51 9.17
N VAL A 165 -9.84 -0.32 8.53
CA VAL A 165 -11.10 0.10 9.15
C VAL A 165 -12.15 -0.99 8.92
N GLY A 166 -12.81 -1.41 10.00
CA GLY A 166 -13.79 -2.49 9.97
C GLY A 166 -13.24 -3.81 10.50
N ARG A 167 -14.06 -4.87 10.41
CA ARG A 167 -13.71 -6.19 10.90
C ARG A 167 -14.13 -7.28 9.92
N GLY A 168 -13.16 -7.87 9.23
CA GLY A 168 -13.26 -9.11 8.48
C GLY A 168 -14.26 -9.13 7.30
N GLY A 169 -13.81 -9.68 6.18
CA GLY A 169 -14.64 -9.84 4.97
C GLY A 169 -15.03 -8.49 4.34
N ASP A 170 -16.20 -8.43 3.71
CA ASP A 170 -16.67 -7.27 2.92
C ASP A 170 -16.89 -5.96 3.71
N ARG A 171 -16.62 -5.96 5.01
CA ARG A 171 -16.78 -4.79 5.89
C ARG A 171 -15.44 -4.18 6.30
N GLU A 172 -14.34 -4.81 5.91
CA GLU A 172 -12.99 -4.37 6.17
C GLU A 172 -12.46 -3.65 4.94
N HIS A 173 -11.96 -2.44 5.16
CA HIS A 173 -11.36 -1.60 4.13
C HIS A 173 -9.97 -1.19 4.58
N THR A 174 -9.03 -1.22 3.65
CA THR A 174 -7.67 -0.76 3.88
C THR A 174 -7.48 0.58 3.19
N TYR A 175 -6.83 1.53 3.86
CA TYR A 175 -6.55 2.86 3.35
C TYR A 175 -5.05 3.10 3.40
N HIS A 176 -4.48 3.53 2.28
CA HIS A 176 -3.13 4.06 2.21
C HIS A 176 -3.18 5.56 2.48
N CYS A 177 -2.69 5.97 3.64
CA CYS A 177 -2.67 7.36 4.07
C CYS A 177 -1.27 7.94 3.87
N SER A 178 -1.10 8.80 2.85
CA SER A 178 0.11 9.61 2.68
C SER A 178 -0.07 11.00 3.26
N PHE A 179 1.04 11.69 3.56
CA PHE A 179 1.02 12.95 4.28
C PHE A 179 1.84 14.03 3.55
N LEU A 180 1.43 15.28 3.72
CA LEU A 180 2.17 16.44 3.22
C LEU A 180 2.00 17.59 4.21
N LEU A 181 3.11 18.24 4.56
CA LEU A 181 3.08 19.50 5.29
C LEU A 181 2.92 20.66 4.28
N ASP A 182 1.75 21.31 4.29
CA ASP A 182 1.48 22.50 3.46
C ASP A 182 1.06 23.69 4.32
N GLY A 183 1.74 24.82 4.16
CA GLY A 183 1.43 26.04 4.91
C GLY A 183 1.50 25.89 6.44
N GLY A 184 2.24 24.90 6.96
CA GLY A 184 2.30 24.58 8.39
C GLY A 184 1.11 23.76 8.92
N GLN A 185 0.35 23.13 8.03
CA GLN A 185 -0.68 22.15 8.36
C GLN A 185 -0.31 20.78 7.79
N LEU A 186 -0.48 19.73 8.58
CA LEU A 186 -0.40 18.36 8.11
C LEU A 186 -1.68 18.03 7.34
N ILE A 187 -1.52 17.65 6.07
CA ILE A 187 -2.60 17.21 5.20
C ILE A 187 -2.40 15.74 4.91
N GLY A 188 -3.39 14.91 5.26
CA GLY A 188 -3.42 13.50 4.85
C GLY A 188 -4.22 13.30 3.56
N ASN A 189 -3.78 12.36 2.73
CA ASN A 189 -4.45 11.92 1.52
C ASN A 189 -4.74 10.40 1.62
N PRO A 190 -5.89 10.02 2.20
CA PRO A 190 -6.28 8.62 2.32
C PRO A 190 -6.86 8.11 1.00
N LEU A 191 -6.20 7.12 0.41
CA LEU A 191 -6.71 6.39 -0.75
C LEU A 191 -7.09 4.97 -0.34
N GLU A 192 -8.21 4.47 -0.85
CA GLU A 192 -8.59 3.10 -0.58
C GLU A 192 -7.68 2.12 -1.32
N GLN A 193 -7.29 1.07 -0.63
CA GLN A 193 -6.37 0.07 -1.11
C GLN A 193 -7.08 -1.29 -1.22
N THR A 194 -6.95 -1.95 -2.36
CA THR A 194 -7.34 -3.35 -2.54
C THR A 194 -6.14 -4.19 -2.97
N SER A 195 -6.18 -5.49 -2.71
CA SER A 195 -5.13 -6.43 -3.13
C SER A 195 -5.73 -7.66 -3.79
N GLU A 196 -5.13 -8.08 -4.91
CA GLU A 196 -5.47 -9.29 -5.65
C GLU A 196 -4.22 -10.18 -5.79
N VAL A 197 -4.38 -11.49 -5.56
CA VAL A 197 -3.30 -12.46 -5.81
C VAL A 197 -3.20 -12.77 -7.28
N LEU A 198 -2.01 -12.59 -7.85
CA LEU A 198 -1.73 -12.90 -9.25
C LEU A 198 -1.17 -14.32 -9.41
N SER A 199 -0.25 -14.74 -8.54
CA SER A 199 0.40 -16.06 -8.61
C SER A 199 1.07 -16.42 -7.27
N ASP A 200 1.30 -17.71 -7.05
CA ASP A 200 1.98 -18.30 -5.89
C ASP A 200 2.94 -19.44 -6.30
N ARG A 201 3.45 -19.40 -7.54
CA ARG A 201 4.11 -20.53 -8.20
C ARG A 201 5.56 -20.30 -8.62
N TYR A 202 6.08 -19.11 -8.37
CA TYR A 202 7.41 -18.69 -8.82
C TYR A 202 8.33 -18.60 -7.63
N ASP A 203 9.56 -19.08 -7.78
CA ASP A 203 10.63 -19.00 -6.78
C ASP A 203 11.66 -17.97 -7.28
N PHE A 204 11.42 -16.67 -7.04
CA PHE A 204 12.25 -15.58 -7.55
C PHE A 204 13.52 -15.35 -6.74
N ASP A 205 13.57 -15.79 -5.48
CA ASP A 205 14.76 -15.69 -4.62
C ASP A 205 15.63 -16.96 -4.59
N HIS A 206 15.15 -18.03 -5.24
CA HIS A 206 15.80 -19.33 -5.38
C HIS A 206 16.05 -20.03 -4.05
N ASP A 207 15.22 -19.78 -3.04
CA ASP A 207 15.29 -20.45 -1.74
C ASP A 207 14.62 -21.85 -1.73
N GLY A 208 13.91 -22.19 -2.80
CA GLY A 208 13.17 -23.44 -2.97
C GLY A 208 11.69 -23.37 -2.56
N THR A 209 11.21 -22.18 -2.17
CA THR A 209 9.81 -21.89 -1.82
C THR A 209 9.26 -20.85 -2.78
N ALA A 210 8.08 -21.09 -3.33
CA ALA A 210 7.46 -20.11 -4.21
C ALA A 210 7.00 -18.86 -3.43
N GLU A 211 7.30 -17.68 -3.95
CA GLU A 211 6.74 -16.41 -3.53
C GLU A 211 5.34 -16.20 -4.10
N ARG A 212 4.60 -15.35 -3.39
CA ARG A 212 3.30 -14.83 -3.80
C ARG A 212 3.50 -13.50 -4.51
N THR A 213 2.91 -13.38 -5.69
CA THR A 213 2.74 -12.11 -6.37
C THR A 213 1.32 -11.58 -6.17
N ALA A 214 1.21 -10.28 -5.90
CA ALA A 214 -0.07 -9.61 -5.73
C ALA A 214 -0.07 -8.24 -6.41
N LEU A 215 -1.21 -7.84 -6.94
CA LEU A 215 -1.45 -6.47 -7.38
C LEU A 215 -2.16 -5.72 -6.25
N VAL A 216 -1.53 -4.67 -5.77
CA VAL A 216 -2.17 -3.69 -4.89
C VAL A 216 -2.64 -2.53 -5.75
N THR A 217 -3.91 -2.14 -5.59
CA THR A 217 -4.53 -1.02 -6.31
C THR A 217 -4.90 0.05 -5.31
N LEU A 218 -4.46 1.27 -5.56
CA LEU A 218 -4.90 2.48 -4.86
C LEU A 218 -5.98 3.16 -5.68
N TRP A 219 -7.16 3.34 -5.11
CA TRP A 219 -8.32 3.91 -5.78
C TRP A 219 -8.42 5.41 -5.50
N GLU A 220 -8.71 6.17 -6.54
CA GLU A 220 -9.16 7.56 -6.38
C GLU A 220 -10.45 7.60 -5.52
N PRO A 221 -10.73 8.70 -4.79
CA PRO A 221 -11.87 8.78 -3.86
C PRO A 221 -13.25 8.42 -4.45
N GLU A 222 -13.46 8.64 -5.75
CA GLU A 222 -14.72 8.29 -6.45
C GLU A 222 -14.74 6.85 -7.00
N ARG A 223 -13.63 6.10 -6.86
CA ARG A 223 -13.41 4.70 -7.26
C ARG A 223 -13.66 4.37 -8.74
N GLU A 224 -13.75 5.35 -9.63
CA GLU A 224 -13.89 5.09 -11.06
C GLU A 224 -12.55 4.73 -11.74
N GLN A 225 -11.43 5.15 -11.13
CA GLN A 225 -10.08 5.00 -11.68
C GLN A 225 -9.10 4.67 -10.55
N ALA A 226 -8.07 3.90 -10.88
CA ALA A 226 -6.93 3.69 -9.99
C ALA A 226 -5.99 4.91 -10.06
N ALA A 227 -5.56 5.38 -8.89
CA ALA A 227 -4.48 6.36 -8.80
C ALA A 227 -3.14 5.69 -9.16
N TRP A 228 -2.90 4.51 -8.59
CA TRP A 228 -1.67 3.74 -8.75
C TRP A 228 -1.89 2.24 -8.57
N TYR A 229 -0.94 1.47 -9.08
CA TYR A 229 -0.79 0.05 -8.84
C TYR A 229 0.60 -0.26 -8.26
N LYS A 230 0.70 -1.30 -7.44
CA LYS A 230 1.97 -1.87 -6.95
C LYS A 230 1.93 -3.37 -7.16
N LEU A 231 2.82 -3.89 -7.98
CA LEU A 231 3.14 -5.31 -7.96
C LEU A 231 3.97 -5.60 -6.71
N GLN A 232 3.53 -6.51 -5.87
CA GLN A 232 4.28 -7.02 -4.72
C GLN A 232 4.72 -8.46 -4.98
N VAL A 233 5.93 -8.77 -4.55
CA VAL A 233 6.45 -10.13 -4.38
C VAL A 233 6.68 -10.32 -2.89
N THR A 234 6.03 -11.31 -2.29
CA THR A 234 6.13 -11.60 -0.85
C THR A 234 6.55 -13.05 -0.62
N THR A 235 7.36 -13.27 0.39
CA THR A 235 7.68 -14.61 0.90
C THR A 235 6.42 -15.35 1.34
N ALA A 236 6.50 -16.68 1.48
CA ALA A 236 5.35 -17.51 1.85
C ALA A 236 4.74 -17.18 3.23
N ASP A 237 5.51 -16.55 4.13
CA ASP A 237 5.05 -16.06 5.44
C ASP A 237 4.52 -14.62 5.41
N GLY A 238 4.48 -13.98 4.23
CA GLY A 238 3.90 -12.66 4.00
C GLY A 238 4.87 -11.49 4.12
N GLY A 239 6.17 -11.74 4.29
CA GLY A 239 7.19 -10.70 4.26
C GLY A 239 7.32 -10.09 2.86
N LEU A 240 7.28 -8.76 2.76
CA LEU A 240 7.53 -8.08 1.50
C LEU A 240 8.99 -8.28 1.08
N LEU A 241 9.19 -8.87 -0.10
CA LEU A 241 10.52 -9.08 -0.67
C LEU A 241 10.84 -7.98 -1.69
N TRP A 242 9.95 -7.75 -2.66
CA TRP A 242 10.17 -6.75 -3.70
C TRP A 242 8.86 -6.13 -4.15
N SER A 243 8.92 -4.93 -4.71
CA SER A 243 7.76 -4.32 -5.34
C SER A 243 8.10 -3.36 -6.47
N GLN A 244 7.15 -3.14 -7.37
CA GLN A 244 7.24 -2.20 -8.47
C GLN A 244 5.93 -1.42 -8.61
N THR A 245 6.03 -0.09 -8.66
CA THR A 245 4.88 0.79 -8.93
C THR A 245 4.61 0.87 -10.43
N ALA A 246 3.32 0.93 -10.77
CA ALA A 246 2.79 1.16 -12.11
C ALA A 246 1.64 2.18 -12.05
N ALA A 247 1.39 2.89 -13.14
CA ALA A 247 0.23 3.76 -13.31
C ALA A 247 -0.19 3.82 -14.77
N GLU A 248 -1.43 4.18 -15.05
CA GLU A 248 -1.95 4.31 -16.42
C GLU A 248 -1.60 5.65 -17.08
N TYR A 249 -1.16 6.64 -16.31
CA TYR A 249 -0.57 7.85 -16.87
C TYR A 249 0.83 7.54 -17.43
N HIS A 250 1.19 8.16 -18.55
CA HIS A 250 2.39 7.83 -19.32
C HIS A 250 3.70 7.82 -18.51
N VAL A 251 3.88 8.71 -17.54
CA VAL A 251 5.11 8.75 -16.72
C VAL A 251 5.21 7.61 -15.70
N GLY A 252 4.15 6.80 -15.54
CA GLY A 252 4.11 5.65 -14.64
C GLY A 252 3.97 4.30 -15.36
N TRP A 253 4.11 4.27 -16.69
CA TRP A 253 4.06 3.02 -17.44
C TRP A 253 5.21 2.09 -17.07
N THR A 254 4.89 0.81 -16.88
CA THR A 254 5.87 -0.25 -16.64
C THR A 254 5.26 -1.59 -17.02
N SER A 255 6.11 -2.54 -17.41
CA SER A 255 5.71 -3.94 -17.59
C SER A 255 6.67 -4.89 -16.91
N VAL A 256 6.10 -5.83 -16.16
CA VAL A 256 6.82 -6.87 -15.45
C VAL A 256 6.18 -8.23 -15.73
N PHE A 257 7.02 -9.20 -15.99
CA PHE A 257 6.66 -10.57 -16.34
C PHE A 257 7.40 -11.55 -15.45
N ALA A 258 6.78 -12.69 -15.19
CA ALA A 258 7.46 -13.85 -14.63
C ALA A 258 8.04 -14.68 -15.78
N TYR A 259 9.36 -14.75 -15.86
CA TYR A 259 10.12 -15.45 -16.89
C TYR A 259 10.74 -16.73 -16.31
N ARG A 260 10.77 -17.80 -17.10
CA ARG A 260 11.38 -19.08 -16.69
C ARG A 260 12.40 -19.54 -17.72
N GLU A 261 13.63 -19.79 -17.26
CA GLU A 261 14.72 -20.35 -18.08
C GLU A 261 15.26 -21.61 -17.42
N ASP A 262 15.28 -22.73 -18.14
CA ASP A 262 15.80 -24.02 -17.67
C ASP A 262 15.26 -24.47 -16.30
N GLY A 263 14.01 -24.09 -15.98
CA GLY A 263 13.33 -24.41 -14.73
C GLY A 263 13.62 -23.45 -13.57
N THR A 264 14.38 -22.38 -13.81
CA THR A 264 14.66 -21.31 -12.84
C THR A 264 13.77 -20.11 -13.12
N ASP A 265 13.23 -19.49 -12.07
CA ASP A 265 12.30 -18.37 -12.15
C ASP A 265 13.02 -17.02 -12.02
N TYR A 266 12.59 -16.06 -12.84
CA TYR A 266 13.14 -14.71 -12.88
C TYR A 266 12.02 -13.71 -13.12
N LEU A 267 12.28 -12.45 -12.79
CA LEU A 267 11.49 -11.32 -13.22
C LEU A 267 12.09 -10.76 -14.51
N LEU A 268 11.23 -10.48 -15.49
CA LEU A 268 11.56 -9.72 -16.70
C LEU A 268 10.85 -8.37 -16.59
N ARG A 269 11.61 -7.27 -16.55
CA ARG A 269 11.10 -5.91 -16.69
C ARG A 269 11.39 -5.43 -18.10
N TYR A 270 10.36 -5.01 -18.84
CA TYR A 270 10.50 -4.53 -20.21
C TYR A 270 9.62 -3.29 -20.44
N ASN A 271 10.26 -2.15 -20.70
CA ASN A 271 9.59 -0.86 -20.83
C ASN A 271 10.02 -0.21 -22.15
N PRO A 272 9.33 -0.51 -23.27
CA PRO A 272 9.57 0.17 -24.53
C PRO A 272 9.07 1.62 -24.45
N TRP A 273 9.97 2.60 -24.56
CA TRP A 273 9.59 3.99 -24.64
C TRP A 273 9.77 4.53 -26.05
N MET A 274 8.80 5.28 -26.56
CA MET A 274 8.97 6.08 -27.77
C MET A 274 8.26 7.42 -27.67
N GLY A 275 9.02 8.50 -27.82
CA GLY A 275 8.53 9.87 -27.74
C GLY A 275 9.02 10.71 -28.91
N GLN A 276 8.07 11.33 -29.64
CA GLN A 276 8.38 12.20 -30.78
C GLN A 276 9.31 11.54 -31.81
N GLY A 277 9.12 10.24 -32.05
CA GLY A 277 9.94 9.45 -32.97
C GLY A 277 11.30 9.00 -32.45
N ASN A 278 11.69 9.34 -31.22
CA ASN A 278 12.87 8.75 -30.57
C ASN A 278 12.42 7.58 -29.70
N ALA A 279 12.99 6.40 -29.94
CA ALA A 279 12.70 5.19 -29.20
C ALA A 279 13.89 4.81 -28.31
N ARG A 280 13.58 4.32 -27.11
CA ARG A 280 14.51 3.75 -26.14
C ARG A 280 13.86 2.52 -25.55
N TYR A 281 14.28 1.36 -26.02
CA TYR A 281 13.76 0.09 -25.53
C TYR A 281 14.83 -0.55 -24.65
N HIS A 282 14.41 -1.09 -23.51
CA HIS A 282 15.31 -1.70 -22.56
C HIS A 282 14.60 -2.79 -21.78
N TYR A 283 15.26 -3.95 -21.63
CA TYR A 283 14.80 -5.01 -20.76
C TYR A 283 15.85 -5.34 -19.69
N GLN A 284 15.37 -5.88 -18.57
CA GLN A 284 16.19 -6.50 -17.53
C GLN A 284 15.56 -7.82 -17.11
N ILE A 285 16.37 -8.86 -17.01
CA ILE A 285 16.04 -10.14 -16.40
C ILE A 285 16.83 -10.25 -15.11
N PHE A 286 16.15 -10.50 -13.99
CA PHE A 286 16.76 -10.52 -12.67
C PHE A 286 16.07 -11.51 -11.73
N SER A 287 16.81 -11.98 -10.74
CA SER A 287 16.25 -12.65 -9.56
C SER A 287 16.28 -11.69 -8.37
N LEU A 288 15.70 -12.12 -7.26
CA LEU A 288 15.78 -11.40 -5.99
C LEU A 288 16.82 -12.10 -5.10
N ASP A 289 17.54 -11.34 -4.28
CA ASP A 289 18.23 -11.94 -3.15
C ASP A 289 17.32 -12.01 -1.92
N ARG A 290 17.80 -12.62 -0.84
CA ARG A 290 17.02 -12.76 0.42
C ARG A 290 16.66 -11.42 1.08
N ALA A 291 17.30 -10.32 0.69
CA ALA A 291 16.98 -8.98 1.16
C ALA A 291 16.04 -8.24 0.20
N GLY A 292 15.62 -8.88 -0.89
CA GLY A 292 14.77 -8.28 -1.91
C GLY A 292 15.51 -7.46 -2.96
N GLN A 293 16.84 -7.49 -2.97
CA GLN A 293 17.63 -6.73 -3.93
C GLN A 293 17.67 -7.43 -5.28
N GLU A 294 17.49 -6.65 -6.35
CA GLU A 294 17.57 -7.15 -7.73
C GLU A 294 19.00 -7.66 -8.05
N SER A 295 19.11 -8.92 -8.46
CA SER A 295 20.32 -9.52 -9.00
C SER A 295 20.18 -9.69 -10.52
N ILE A 296 20.76 -8.76 -11.28
CA ILE A 296 20.62 -8.74 -12.74
C ILE A 296 21.34 -9.94 -13.37
N LEU A 297 20.58 -10.76 -14.10
CA LEU A 297 21.08 -11.86 -14.93
C LEU A 297 21.50 -11.36 -16.31
N ARG A 298 20.62 -10.60 -16.96
CA ARG A 298 20.81 -10.03 -18.30
C ARG A 298 20.11 -8.68 -18.39
N GLU A 299 20.72 -7.75 -19.10
CA GLU A 299 20.12 -6.49 -19.49
C GLU A 299 20.64 -6.08 -20.85
N HIS A 300 19.78 -5.45 -21.64
CA HIS A 300 20.13 -4.95 -22.96
C HIS A 300 19.15 -3.83 -23.32
N GLY A 301 19.59 -2.88 -24.14
CA GLY A 301 18.75 -1.83 -24.67
C GLY A 301 19.20 -1.39 -26.03
N VAL A 302 18.26 -0.84 -26.78
CA VAL A 302 18.48 -0.24 -28.10
C VAL A 302 17.83 1.14 -28.13
N GLU A 303 18.52 2.11 -28.73
CA GLU A 303 17.97 3.44 -29.00
C GLU A 303 17.97 3.67 -30.50
N PHE A 304 16.87 4.18 -31.04
CA PHE A 304 16.74 4.47 -32.46
C PHE A 304 15.76 5.61 -32.72
N ASP A 305 15.87 6.23 -33.89
CA ASP A 305 15.07 7.37 -34.29
C ASP A 305 14.34 7.10 -35.60
N ILE A 306 13.04 7.40 -35.65
CA ILE A 306 12.17 7.22 -36.82
C ILE A 306 11.81 8.54 -37.51
N ASN A 307 12.40 9.67 -37.11
CA ASN A 307 12.21 10.99 -37.73
C ASN A 307 13.03 11.19 -39.02
N PHE A 308 12.97 10.22 -39.93
CA PHE A 308 13.74 10.20 -41.18
C PHE A 308 13.61 11.49 -41.99
N GLY A 309 14.74 12.13 -42.33
CA GLY A 309 14.75 13.38 -43.10
C GLY A 309 14.65 14.65 -42.26
N SER A 310 14.44 14.54 -40.95
CA SER A 310 14.65 15.63 -40.00
C SER A 310 16.15 15.98 -39.90
N PRO A 311 16.53 17.27 -39.77
CA PRO A 311 17.93 17.66 -39.50
C PRO A 311 18.47 17.15 -38.15
N VAL A 312 17.57 16.74 -37.25
CA VAL A 312 17.92 16.15 -35.94
C VAL A 312 17.78 14.62 -35.94
N HIS A 313 17.61 13.99 -37.11
CA HIS A 313 17.56 12.54 -37.21
C HIS A 313 18.90 11.93 -36.76
N GLU A 314 18.86 10.99 -35.82
CA GLU A 314 20.06 10.33 -35.31
C GLU A 314 20.39 9.04 -36.07
N SER A 315 19.96 7.88 -35.59
CA SER A 315 20.29 6.58 -36.17
C SER A 315 19.11 5.61 -36.18
N PHE A 316 19.06 4.78 -37.21
CA PHE A 316 18.17 3.63 -37.33
C PHE A 316 18.94 2.45 -37.91
N ASP A 317 19.36 1.51 -37.06
CA ASP A 317 20.03 0.28 -37.51
C ASP A 317 19.04 -0.89 -37.49
N ALA A 318 18.53 -1.24 -38.67
CA ALA A 318 17.55 -2.31 -38.82
C ALA A 318 18.05 -3.68 -38.31
N ILE A 319 19.36 -3.95 -38.35
CA ILE A 319 19.91 -5.23 -37.87
C ILE A 319 19.91 -5.25 -36.35
N GLU A 320 20.39 -4.17 -35.73
CA GLU A 320 20.46 -4.06 -34.27
C GLU A 320 19.07 -4.08 -33.63
N ILE A 321 18.13 -3.31 -34.18
CA ILE A 321 16.75 -3.27 -33.71
C ILE A 321 16.08 -4.65 -33.87
N ALA A 322 16.28 -5.32 -35.01
CA ALA A 322 15.74 -6.66 -35.22
C ALA A 322 16.29 -7.66 -34.20
N ALA A 323 17.60 -7.68 -34.00
CA ALA A 323 18.24 -8.60 -33.05
C ALA A 323 17.75 -8.37 -31.62
N PHE A 324 17.60 -7.11 -31.20
CA PHE A 324 17.07 -6.75 -29.89
C PHE A 324 15.62 -7.23 -29.69
N LEU A 325 14.74 -6.94 -30.66
CA LEU A 325 13.32 -7.31 -30.58
C LEU A 325 13.14 -8.83 -30.66
N GLU A 326 13.86 -9.53 -31.54
CA GLU A 326 13.82 -11.00 -31.62
C GLU A 326 14.29 -11.66 -30.31
N GLU A 327 15.35 -11.11 -29.69
CA GLU A 327 15.81 -11.54 -28.37
C GLU A 327 14.73 -11.31 -27.30
N THR A 328 14.19 -10.10 -27.22
CA THR A 328 13.19 -9.71 -26.22
C THR A 328 11.90 -10.52 -26.36
N HIS A 329 11.41 -10.69 -27.58
CA HIS A 329 10.23 -11.53 -27.88
C HIS A 329 10.50 -13.01 -27.58
N GLY A 330 11.75 -13.46 -27.73
CA GLY A 330 12.19 -14.77 -27.25
C GLY A 330 11.91 -14.96 -25.76
N TYR A 331 12.27 -13.97 -24.93
CA TYR A 331 11.98 -14.02 -23.48
C TYR A 331 10.50 -13.90 -23.17
N LEU A 332 9.77 -13.02 -23.85
CA LEU A 332 8.34 -12.82 -23.67
C LEU A 332 7.53 -14.10 -23.98
N ASN A 333 7.95 -14.89 -24.97
CA ASN A 333 7.31 -16.16 -25.32
C ASN A 333 7.29 -17.18 -24.17
N ASP A 334 8.34 -17.16 -23.33
CA ASP A 334 8.48 -18.03 -22.17
C ASP A 334 8.09 -17.33 -20.85
N SER A 335 7.36 -16.22 -20.95
CA SER A 335 6.96 -15.40 -19.80
C SER A 335 5.45 -15.37 -19.58
N THR A 336 5.04 -15.10 -18.34
CA THR A 336 3.65 -14.75 -17.97
C THR A 336 3.60 -13.29 -17.56
N LEU A 337 2.64 -12.54 -18.09
CA LEU A 337 2.43 -11.14 -17.70
C LEU A 337 1.98 -11.05 -16.24
N LEU A 338 2.73 -10.33 -15.40
CA LEU A 338 2.31 -10.02 -14.03
C LEU A 338 1.55 -8.70 -14.01
N VAL A 339 2.15 -7.65 -14.55
CA VAL A 339 1.53 -6.32 -14.67
C VAL A 339 2.08 -5.61 -15.89
N THR A 340 1.21 -4.90 -16.60
CA THR A 340 1.60 -3.86 -17.54
C THR A 340 0.57 -2.74 -17.50
N THR A 341 1.04 -1.51 -17.58
CA THR A 341 0.20 -0.33 -17.82
C THR A 341 0.55 0.38 -19.12
N GLU A 342 1.39 -0.24 -19.95
CA GLU A 342 1.73 0.25 -21.29
C GLU A 342 0.46 0.41 -22.13
N GLY A 343 0.42 1.45 -22.96
CA GLY A 343 -0.78 1.83 -23.71
C GLY A 343 -1.87 2.48 -22.87
N GLY A 344 -1.62 2.75 -21.58
CA GLY A 344 -2.52 3.48 -20.69
C GLY A 344 -3.70 2.64 -20.19
N THR A 345 -3.51 1.32 -20.09
CA THR A 345 -4.53 0.40 -19.55
C THR A 345 -3.84 -0.70 -18.77
N LEU A 346 -4.29 -0.95 -17.53
CA LEU A 346 -3.84 -2.09 -16.76
C LEU A 346 -4.18 -3.42 -17.47
N ARG A 347 -3.17 -4.29 -17.62
CA ARG A 347 -3.36 -5.71 -17.93
C ARG A 347 -2.53 -6.57 -16.98
N THR A 348 -3.11 -7.70 -16.58
CA THR A 348 -2.46 -8.72 -15.74
C THR A 348 -2.80 -10.12 -16.27
N GLY A 349 -1.92 -11.08 -16.02
CA GLY A 349 -2.09 -12.46 -16.47
C GLY A 349 -1.97 -12.62 -17.99
N GLY A 350 -1.96 -13.88 -18.45
CA GLY A 350 -1.76 -14.21 -19.86
C GLY A 350 -0.30 -14.43 -20.25
N SER A 351 -0.09 -14.75 -21.53
CA SER A 351 1.25 -15.00 -22.07
C SER A 351 1.96 -13.69 -22.35
N GLY A 352 3.25 -13.61 -22.04
CA GLY A 352 4.09 -12.47 -22.43
C GLY A 352 4.16 -12.29 -23.95
N ALA A 353 3.94 -13.34 -24.75
CA ALA A 353 3.90 -13.29 -26.21
C ALA A 353 2.81 -12.38 -26.79
N GLU A 354 1.80 -12.02 -25.98
CA GLU A 354 0.72 -11.11 -26.37
C GLU A 354 1.11 -9.63 -26.19
N PHE A 355 2.26 -9.33 -25.57
CA PHE A 355 2.80 -7.98 -25.44
C PHE A 355 3.42 -7.53 -26.77
N GLN A 356 2.94 -6.42 -27.32
CA GLN A 356 3.31 -5.92 -28.66
C GLN A 356 3.43 -4.39 -28.72
N GLU A 357 3.53 -3.73 -27.57
CA GLU A 357 3.60 -2.26 -27.45
C GLU A 357 4.89 -1.68 -28.07
N ASP A 358 5.90 -2.54 -28.30
CA ASP A 358 7.13 -2.22 -29.01
C ASP A 358 6.99 -2.22 -30.54
N MET A 359 5.83 -2.65 -31.08
CA MET A 359 5.52 -2.74 -32.51
C MET A 359 4.60 -1.61 -33.02
N GLU A 360 4.30 -0.60 -32.21
CA GLU A 360 3.27 0.42 -32.55
C GLU A 360 3.63 1.37 -33.70
N PHE A 361 4.91 1.46 -34.12
CA PHE A 361 5.31 2.36 -35.20
C PHE A 361 4.95 1.85 -36.61
N TRP A 362 4.61 0.57 -36.76
CA TRP A 362 4.02 0.05 -38.00
C TRP A 362 2.55 0.46 -38.12
N ASN A 363 2.12 0.91 -39.30
CA ASN A 363 0.77 1.43 -39.53
C ASN A 363 0.27 1.07 -40.93
N GLU A 364 -0.98 1.42 -41.27
CA GLU A 364 -1.60 1.10 -42.57
C GLU A 364 -0.81 1.57 -43.79
N SER A 365 0.01 2.62 -43.67
CA SER A 365 0.82 3.15 -44.77
C SER A 365 2.11 2.37 -45.01
N CYS A 366 2.61 1.68 -43.98
CA CYS A 366 3.75 0.77 -44.05
C CYS A 366 3.51 -0.40 -43.06
N PRO A 367 2.63 -1.35 -43.42
CA PRO A 367 2.24 -2.41 -42.51
C PRO A 367 3.38 -3.40 -42.29
N TYR A 368 3.39 -4.04 -41.12
CA TYR A 368 4.23 -5.18 -40.84
C TYR A 368 3.80 -6.39 -41.71
N GLU A 369 4.75 -7.04 -42.36
CA GLU A 369 4.52 -8.22 -43.19
C GLU A 369 5.06 -9.48 -42.50
N GLU A 370 4.15 -10.31 -41.97
CA GLU A 370 4.50 -11.56 -41.26
C GLU A 370 5.33 -12.56 -42.09
N THR A 371 5.29 -12.44 -43.43
CA THR A 371 6.07 -13.31 -44.32
C THR A 371 7.54 -12.91 -44.44
N LYS A 372 7.93 -11.76 -43.89
CA LYS A 372 9.29 -11.21 -43.93
C LYS A 372 9.93 -11.32 -42.54
N SER A 373 11.26 -11.33 -42.49
CA SER A 373 11.98 -11.20 -41.21
C SER A 373 11.72 -9.82 -40.58
N LEU A 374 12.02 -9.70 -39.29
CA LEU A 374 11.92 -8.41 -38.61
C LEU A 374 12.89 -7.39 -39.21
N GLU A 375 14.12 -7.81 -39.53
CA GLU A 375 15.11 -6.98 -40.25
C GLU A 375 14.56 -6.47 -41.58
N ASP A 376 13.97 -7.35 -42.40
CA ASP A 376 13.41 -6.95 -43.70
C ASP A 376 12.25 -5.96 -43.53
N ASN A 377 11.39 -6.16 -42.52
CA ASN A 377 10.31 -5.23 -42.19
C ASN A 377 10.86 -3.85 -41.79
N LEU A 378 11.90 -3.80 -40.97
CA LEU A 378 12.56 -2.56 -40.55
C LEU A 378 13.24 -1.85 -41.72
N ARG A 379 13.93 -2.57 -42.61
CA ARG A 379 14.52 -1.99 -43.85
C ARG A 379 13.46 -1.44 -44.80
N ASN A 380 12.32 -2.12 -44.90
CA ASN A 380 11.19 -1.61 -45.69
C ASN A 380 10.60 -0.34 -45.07
N TYR A 381 10.48 -0.30 -43.74
CA TYR A 381 10.04 0.88 -43.01
C TYR A 381 10.99 2.06 -43.22
N GLU A 382 12.30 1.87 -43.08
CA GLU A 382 13.34 2.88 -43.36
C GLU A 382 13.21 3.45 -44.78
N ALA A 383 13.12 2.57 -45.80
CA ALA A 383 12.99 2.98 -47.19
C ALA A 383 11.68 3.74 -47.47
N TRP A 384 10.58 3.32 -46.84
CA TRP A 384 9.29 3.99 -46.92
C TRP A 384 9.33 5.37 -46.23
N ALA A 385 9.83 5.45 -45.00
CA ALA A 385 9.85 6.67 -44.19
C ALA A 385 10.72 7.75 -44.86
N THR A 386 11.90 7.37 -45.35
CA THR A 386 12.81 8.24 -46.11
C THR A 386 12.14 8.87 -47.34
N LYS A 387 11.22 8.14 -47.99
CA LYS A 387 10.55 8.60 -49.22
C LYS A 387 9.32 9.47 -48.94
N ASN A 388 8.66 9.27 -47.80
CA ASN A 388 7.32 9.82 -47.54
C ASN A 388 7.30 10.97 -46.51
N GLN A 389 8.41 11.29 -45.85
CA GLN A 389 8.53 12.53 -45.08
C GLN A 389 8.87 13.70 -46.02
N LYS A 390 8.00 14.71 -46.07
CA LYS A 390 8.16 15.98 -46.80
C LYS A 390 8.31 17.14 -45.85
#